data_AF-A0A521F4N7-F1
#
_entry.id   AF-A0A521F4N7-F1
#
_cell.length_a   1.000
_cell.length_b   1.000
_cell.length_c   1.000
_cell.angle_alpha   90.00
_cell.angle_beta   90.00
_cell.angle_gamma   90.00
#
_symmetry.space_group_name_H-M   'P 1'
#
loop_
_entity.id
_entity.type
_entity.pdbx_description
1 polymer ?
#
loop_
_entity_poly.entity_id
_entity_poly.type
_entity_poly.pdbx_seq_one_letter_code
_entity_poly.pdbx_strand_id
1 'polypeptide(L)'
;MNKYILILLLLISCRNSSQENKNVINIKKAYNEKNEIEFLNQFPDKFENLNEYFGWNNLTDKPNALYNDANKYIDYWFSLLLKKEYRQYEKNITSICYGGKWDADAINYFQDKSINYFLKNKRMELLNSLSEKKAKSVLFFLFDSPHPEMHNELFLKLNTKNKIIVKNLFANNLKGDEDVKYTITFYEKNDDYIIKTLDINGDDILDKLISSAPYKGNELILFLGDGKDYIFSIKTINFSEDGGNIVYDIVNNPNTKKGLLIKTKFPDRGFSENDYFIIYENKNWVLKNIVYKTLTDQSKNAIEYYCDVFQYINLKETNIESKLISIPDESERAKKCITRKSNLQKYSIVDSDGYTNLRKEKNSSSEILQKIITGSEVEVLSNSGDWWFVQTKEGKRGYVFKTKIKVD
;
A
#
# COMPACT_ATOMS: atom_id res chain seq x y z
N MET A 1 -55.68 -34.23 -11.58
CA MET A 1 -54.61 -34.47 -12.57
C MET A 1 -54.86 -33.59 -13.78
N ASN A 2 -54.12 -32.50 -13.95
CA ASN A 2 -54.08 -31.75 -15.21
C ASN A 2 -52.66 -31.21 -15.38
N LYS A 3 -51.95 -31.74 -16.38
CA LYS A 3 -50.62 -31.31 -16.81
C LYS A 3 -50.79 -30.17 -17.81
N TYR A 4 -50.29 -28.98 -17.50
CA TYR A 4 -49.99 -27.97 -18.51
C TYR A 4 -48.47 -27.87 -18.63
N ILE A 5 -47.96 -28.27 -19.79
CA ILE A 5 -46.57 -28.11 -20.22
C ILE A 5 -46.47 -26.69 -20.79
N LEU A 6 -45.71 -25.82 -20.12
CA LEU A 6 -45.41 -24.48 -20.59
C LEU A 6 -44.14 -24.56 -21.47
N ILE A 7 -44.31 -24.47 -22.79
CA ILE A 7 -43.21 -24.38 -23.75
C ILE A 7 -42.72 -22.93 -23.75
N LEU A 8 -41.53 -22.71 -23.19
CA LEU A 8 -40.84 -21.42 -23.22
C LEU A 8 -40.09 -21.28 -24.57
N LEU A 9 -40.68 -20.54 -25.51
CA LEU A 9 -40.02 -20.11 -26.75
C LEU A 9 -38.94 -19.08 -26.41
N LEU A 10 -37.69 -19.53 -26.34
CA LEU A 10 -36.50 -18.68 -26.37
C LEU A 10 -36.33 -18.10 -27.77
N LEU A 11 -36.73 -16.85 -27.96
CA LEU A 11 -36.32 -16.04 -29.11
C LEU A 11 -34.84 -15.66 -28.92
N ILE A 12 -33.95 -16.51 -29.42
CA ILE A 12 -32.54 -16.18 -29.60
C ILE A 12 -32.48 -15.18 -30.76
N SER A 13 -32.35 -13.89 -30.46
CA SER A 13 -31.91 -12.93 -31.47
C SER A 13 -30.42 -13.17 -31.71
N CYS A 14 -30.08 -13.88 -32.79
CA CYS A 14 -28.72 -13.94 -33.30
C CYS A 14 -28.29 -12.53 -33.71
N ARG A 15 -27.52 -11.83 -32.87
CA ARG A 15 -26.69 -10.71 -33.33
C ARG A 15 -25.42 -11.31 -33.93
N ASN A 16 -25.29 -11.22 -35.24
CA ASN A 16 -24.09 -11.58 -35.98
C ASN A 16 -22.86 -10.89 -35.41
N SER A 17 -21.83 -11.66 -35.10
CA SER A 17 -20.48 -11.20 -34.77
C SER A 17 -19.71 -10.86 -36.06
N SER A 18 -19.90 -9.67 -36.63
CA SER A 18 -18.98 -9.12 -37.66
C SER A 18 -19.25 -7.69 -38.16
N GLN A 19 -20.20 -6.93 -37.59
CA GLN A 19 -20.39 -5.53 -37.99
C GLN A 19 -19.75 -4.59 -36.98
N GLU A 20 -18.59 -4.05 -37.36
CA GLU A 20 -17.94 -2.95 -36.65
C GLU A 20 -18.91 -1.76 -36.55
N ASN A 21 -19.02 -1.16 -35.36
CA ASN A 21 -19.96 -0.07 -35.10
C ASN A 21 -19.74 1.07 -36.13
N LYS A 22 -20.81 1.47 -36.83
CA LYS A 22 -20.77 2.50 -37.88
C LYS A 22 -20.10 3.79 -37.40
N ASN A 23 -20.24 4.14 -36.12
CA ASN A 23 -19.62 5.34 -35.57
C ASN A 23 -18.10 5.18 -35.40
N VAL A 24 -17.61 3.98 -35.08
CA VAL A 24 -16.16 3.67 -35.05
C VAL A 24 -15.55 3.81 -36.44
N ILE A 25 -16.26 3.35 -37.48
CA ILE A 25 -15.81 3.54 -38.86
C ILE A 25 -15.74 5.03 -39.21
N ASN A 26 -16.77 5.81 -38.85
CA ASN A 26 -16.84 7.23 -39.14
C ASN A 26 -15.74 8.03 -38.42
N ILE A 27 -15.48 7.77 -37.13
CA ILE A 27 -14.43 8.49 -36.39
C ILE A 27 -13.03 8.15 -36.91
N LYS A 28 -12.77 6.88 -37.32
CA LYS A 28 -11.53 6.48 -38.00
C LYS A 28 -11.33 7.27 -39.29
N LYS A 29 -12.38 7.35 -40.11
CA LYS A 29 -12.36 8.12 -41.36
C LYS A 29 -12.06 9.59 -41.11
N ALA A 30 -12.82 10.24 -40.22
CA ALA A 30 -12.64 11.64 -39.89
C ALA A 30 -11.22 11.95 -39.35
N TYR A 31 -10.68 11.06 -38.51
CA TYR A 31 -9.33 11.18 -37.97
C TYR A 31 -8.25 11.11 -39.08
N ASN A 32 -8.39 10.17 -40.01
CA ASN A 32 -7.44 9.96 -41.11
C ASN A 32 -7.48 11.09 -42.14
N GLU A 33 -8.69 11.58 -42.45
CA GLU A 33 -8.91 12.69 -43.38
C GLU A 33 -8.61 14.06 -42.75
N LYS A 34 -8.31 14.12 -41.44
CA LYS A 34 -8.15 15.37 -40.66
C LYS A 34 -9.35 16.29 -40.76
N ASN A 35 -10.56 15.72 -40.89
CA ASN A 35 -11.80 16.46 -40.84
C ASN A 35 -12.18 16.72 -39.37
N GLU A 36 -11.75 17.86 -38.85
CA GLU A 36 -11.87 18.21 -37.42
C GLU A 36 -13.30 18.29 -36.94
N ILE A 37 -14.20 18.89 -37.73
CA ILE A 37 -15.61 19.05 -37.38
C ILE A 37 -16.29 17.68 -37.32
N GLU A 38 -16.07 16.84 -38.34
CA GLU A 38 -16.62 15.49 -38.34
C GLU A 38 -16.03 14.66 -37.20
N PHE A 39 -14.73 14.80 -36.92
CA PHE A 39 -14.09 14.10 -35.82
C PHE A 39 -14.71 14.49 -34.46
N LEU A 40 -14.92 15.79 -34.21
CA LEU A 40 -15.55 16.28 -32.99
C LEU A 40 -17.00 15.80 -32.84
N ASN A 41 -17.73 15.69 -33.95
CA ASN A 41 -19.12 15.19 -33.97
C ASN A 41 -19.21 13.68 -33.74
N GLN A 42 -18.22 12.91 -34.20
CA GLN A 42 -18.18 11.45 -34.05
C GLN A 42 -17.50 11.00 -32.76
N PHE A 43 -16.74 11.88 -32.09
CA PHE A 43 -16.13 11.58 -30.80
C PHE A 43 -17.22 11.31 -29.75
N PRO A 44 -17.04 10.32 -28.86
CA PRO A 44 -18.02 10.00 -27.82
C PRO A 44 -18.51 11.23 -27.06
N ASP A 45 -19.82 11.33 -26.85
CA ASP A 45 -20.48 12.40 -26.11
C ASP A 45 -21.01 11.95 -24.72
N LYS A 46 -20.92 10.65 -24.45
CA LYS A 46 -21.34 9.96 -23.22
C LYS A 46 -20.32 8.91 -22.81
N PHE A 47 -20.33 8.55 -21.54
CA PHE A 47 -19.41 7.56 -20.97
C PHE A 47 -19.50 6.20 -21.68
N GLU A 48 -20.72 5.72 -21.95
CA GLU A 48 -20.93 4.40 -22.54
C GLU A 48 -20.29 4.30 -23.93
N ASN A 49 -20.39 5.35 -24.73
CA ASN A 49 -19.77 5.45 -26.05
C ASN A 49 -18.23 5.53 -25.95
N LEU A 50 -17.71 6.22 -24.93
CA LEU A 50 -16.27 6.27 -24.68
C LEU A 50 -15.74 4.86 -24.40
N ASN A 51 -16.42 4.12 -23.52
CA ASN A 51 -16.06 2.75 -23.19
C ASN A 51 -16.23 1.79 -24.38
N GLU A 52 -17.32 1.93 -25.15
CA GLU A 52 -17.57 1.12 -26.35
C GLU A 52 -16.51 1.34 -27.44
N TYR A 53 -15.97 2.54 -27.56
CA TYR A 53 -14.96 2.82 -28.58
C TYR A 53 -13.58 2.37 -28.10
N PHE A 54 -13.22 2.77 -26.89
CA PHE A 54 -11.82 2.78 -26.43
C PHE A 54 -11.54 1.87 -25.22
N GLY A 55 -12.57 1.42 -24.50
CA GLY A 55 -12.41 0.63 -23.28
C GLY A 55 -12.33 -0.89 -23.53
N TRP A 56 -12.22 -1.65 -22.44
CA TRP A 56 -12.29 -3.11 -22.48
C TRP A 56 -13.76 -3.58 -22.53
N ASN A 57 -14.05 -4.57 -23.37
CA ASN A 57 -15.36 -5.18 -23.42
C ASN A 57 -15.43 -6.37 -22.46
N ASN A 58 -15.95 -6.11 -21.25
CA ASN A 58 -16.11 -7.12 -20.20
C ASN A 58 -17.05 -8.28 -20.57
N LEU A 59 -17.95 -8.10 -21.54
CA LEU A 59 -18.87 -9.18 -21.96
C LEU A 59 -18.17 -10.19 -22.88
N THR A 60 -17.27 -9.71 -23.73
CA THR A 60 -16.55 -10.54 -24.70
C THR A 60 -15.12 -10.85 -24.27
N ASP A 61 -14.67 -10.26 -23.17
CA ASP A 61 -13.30 -10.27 -22.64
C ASP A 61 -12.26 -9.91 -23.71
N LYS A 62 -12.51 -8.80 -24.42
CA LYS A 62 -11.68 -8.32 -25.54
C LYS A 62 -11.59 -6.80 -25.57
N PRO A 63 -10.51 -6.23 -26.10
CA PRO A 63 -10.43 -4.79 -26.35
C PRO A 63 -11.46 -4.36 -27.40
N ASN A 64 -12.06 -3.18 -27.21
CA ASN A 64 -12.89 -2.57 -28.25
C ASN A 64 -12.06 -2.07 -29.43
N ALA A 65 -12.75 -1.73 -30.54
CA ALA A 65 -12.15 -1.52 -31.85
C ALA A 65 -11.09 -0.39 -31.93
N LEU A 66 -11.10 0.57 -30.99
CA LEU A 66 -10.12 1.66 -30.92
C LEU A 66 -9.26 1.61 -29.65
N TYR A 67 -9.31 0.53 -28.87
CA TYR A 67 -8.58 0.41 -27.60
C TYR A 67 -7.08 0.71 -27.73
N ASN A 68 -6.40 0.05 -28.67
CA ASN A 68 -4.94 0.19 -28.85
C ASN A 68 -4.53 1.60 -29.32
N ASP A 69 -5.44 2.33 -29.98
CA ASP A 69 -5.21 3.68 -30.48
C ASP A 69 -5.84 4.75 -29.57
N ALA A 70 -6.43 4.39 -28.43
CA ALA A 70 -7.28 5.28 -27.65
C ALA A 70 -6.62 6.62 -27.32
N ASN A 71 -5.39 6.59 -26.80
CA ASN A 71 -4.66 7.80 -26.41
C ASN A 71 -4.49 8.78 -27.59
N LYS A 72 -4.27 8.28 -28.80
CA LYS A 72 -4.10 9.09 -30.02
C LYS A 72 -5.39 9.85 -30.37
N TYR A 73 -6.54 9.19 -30.28
CA TYR A 73 -7.84 9.81 -30.55
C TYR A 73 -8.22 10.79 -29.43
N ILE A 74 -8.01 10.41 -28.17
CA ILE A 74 -8.28 11.25 -27.00
C ILE A 74 -7.40 12.51 -27.03
N ASP A 75 -6.10 12.36 -27.29
CA ASP A 75 -5.17 13.49 -27.41
C ASP A 75 -5.58 14.46 -28.51
N TYR A 76 -5.93 13.93 -29.68
CA TYR A 76 -6.37 14.75 -30.79
C TYR A 76 -7.64 15.52 -30.44
N TRP A 77 -8.62 14.86 -29.81
CA TRP A 77 -9.84 15.52 -29.35
C TRP A 77 -9.57 16.67 -28.36
N PHE A 78 -8.79 16.42 -27.31
CA PHE A 78 -8.42 17.46 -26.34
C PHE A 78 -7.60 18.60 -26.99
N SER A 79 -6.77 18.30 -27.99
CA SER A 79 -6.03 19.32 -28.74
C SER A 79 -6.96 20.26 -29.52
N LEU A 80 -8.04 19.73 -30.10
CA LEU A 80 -9.05 20.53 -30.81
C LEU A 80 -9.82 21.42 -29.84
N LEU A 81 -10.10 20.97 -28.61
CA LEU A 81 -10.76 21.79 -27.59
C LEU A 81 -9.95 23.02 -27.15
N LEU A 82 -8.66 23.11 -27.48
CA LEU A 82 -7.85 24.31 -27.24
C LEU A 82 -8.13 25.41 -28.28
N LYS A 83 -8.71 25.06 -29.44
CA LYS A 83 -9.06 26.01 -30.49
C LYS A 83 -10.35 26.75 -30.13
N LYS A 84 -10.33 28.08 -30.25
CA LYS A 84 -11.45 28.95 -29.85
C LYS A 84 -12.76 28.61 -30.57
N GLU A 85 -12.69 28.23 -31.84
CA GLU A 85 -13.84 27.83 -32.67
C GLU A 85 -14.55 26.55 -32.19
N TYR A 86 -13.85 25.69 -31.43
CA TYR A 86 -14.40 24.42 -30.92
C TYR A 86 -14.77 24.47 -29.44
N ARG A 87 -14.78 25.66 -28.83
CA ARG A 87 -15.13 25.86 -27.41
C ARG A 87 -16.49 25.25 -27.04
N GLN A 88 -17.44 25.19 -27.98
CA GLN A 88 -18.77 24.61 -27.75
C GLN A 88 -18.74 23.11 -27.37
N TYR A 89 -17.67 22.39 -27.72
CA TYR A 89 -17.51 20.97 -27.42
C TYR A 89 -16.94 20.71 -26.03
N GLU A 90 -16.47 21.72 -25.29
CA GLU A 90 -15.91 21.53 -23.94
C GLU A 90 -16.91 20.98 -22.93
N LYS A 91 -18.20 21.31 -23.11
CA LYS A 91 -19.29 20.75 -22.30
C LYS A 91 -19.36 19.22 -22.42
N ASN A 92 -18.85 18.66 -23.52
CA ASN A 92 -18.82 17.22 -23.73
C ASN A 92 -17.88 16.55 -22.74
N ILE A 93 -16.83 17.21 -22.23
CA ILE A 93 -15.98 16.62 -21.17
C ILE A 93 -16.85 16.19 -19.98
N THR A 94 -17.67 17.12 -19.46
CA THR A 94 -18.58 16.81 -18.34
C THR A 94 -19.73 15.88 -18.71
N SER A 95 -20.11 15.83 -20.00
CA SER A 95 -21.16 14.93 -20.49
C SER A 95 -20.66 13.49 -20.59
N ILE A 96 -19.41 13.30 -21.03
CA ILE A 96 -18.72 12.01 -21.07
C ILE A 96 -18.39 11.53 -19.66
N CYS A 97 -18.00 12.42 -18.74
CA CYS A 97 -17.78 12.04 -17.34
C CYS A 97 -19.07 11.65 -16.60
N TYR A 98 -20.24 12.08 -17.08
CA TYR A 98 -21.51 11.78 -16.44
C TYR A 98 -21.86 10.30 -16.63
N GLY A 99 -22.17 9.62 -15.53
CA GLY A 99 -22.36 8.16 -15.48
C GLY A 99 -21.06 7.36 -15.47
N GLY A 100 -19.91 8.04 -15.50
CA GLY A 100 -18.61 7.39 -15.57
C GLY A 100 -18.22 6.63 -14.30
N LYS A 101 -17.45 5.57 -14.52
CA LYS A 101 -16.78 4.77 -13.49
C LYS A 101 -15.32 4.64 -13.88
N TRP A 102 -14.44 4.58 -12.90
CA TRP A 102 -13.05 4.33 -13.19
C TRP A 102 -12.87 2.95 -13.83
N ASP A 103 -11.98 2.89 -14.81
CA ASP A 103 -11.43 1.68 -15.41
C ASP A 103 -10.02 2.03 -15.92
N ALA A 104 -9.18 1.02 -16.12
CA ALA A 104 -7.81 1.20 -16.59
C ALA A 104 -7.75 1.77 -18.04
N ASP A 105 -6.52 1.99 -18.50
CA ASP A 105 -6.22 2.33 -19.89
C ASP A 105 -6.95 3.59 -20.39
N ALA A 106 -7.79 3.46 -21.42
CA ALA A 106 -8.42 4.60 -22.09
C ALA A 106 -9.35 5.41 -21.17
N ILE A 107 -10.00 4.74 -20.21
CA ILE A 107 -10.95 5.39 -19.29
C ILE A 107 -10.19 6.24 -18.27
N ASN A 108 -9.17 5.67 -17.62
CA ASN A 108 -8.25 6.40 -16.76
C ASN A 108 -7.56 7.54 -17.53
N TYR A 109 -7.10 7.28 -18.76
CA TYR A 109 -6.44 8.29 -19.57
C TYR A 109 -7.36 9.48 -19.90
N PHE A 110 -8.62 9.22 -20.26
CA PHE A 110 -9.61 10.26 -20.48
C PHE A 110 -9.91 11.05 -19.20
N GLN A 111 -10.03 10.37 -18.06
CA GLN A 111 -10.19 10.98 -16.75
C GLN A 111 -9.04 11.95 -16.45
N ASP A 112 -7.79 11.50 -16.57
CA ASP A 112 -6.59 12.30 -16.34
C ASP A 112 -6.53 13.53 -17.26
N LYS A 113 -6.86 13.35 -18.55
CA LYS A 113 -6.92 14.46 -19.51
C LYS A 113 -8.01 15.47 -19.14
N SER A 114 -9.16 14.99 -18.66
CA SER A 114 -10.25 15.85 -18.20
C SER A 114 -9.83 16.71 -17.02
N ILE A 115 -9.24 16.10 -15.98
CA ILE A 115 -8.73 16.79 -14.79
C ILE A 115 -7.69 17.84 -15.19
N ASN A 116 -6.70 17.45 -15.99
CA ASN A 116 -5.67 18.34 -16.50
C ASN A 116 -6.26 19.51 -17.30
N TYR A 117 -7.28 19.25 -18.12
CA TYR A 117 -7.93 20.28 -18.92
C TYR A 117 -8.60 21.33 -18.04
N PHE A 118 -9.33 20.91 -16.99
CA PHE A 118 -9.96 21.84 -16.06
C PHE A 118 -8.95 22.71 -15.31
N LEU A 119 -7.88 22.09 -14.81
CA LEU A 119 -6.85 22.76 -14.00
C LEU A 119 -5.99 23.73 -14.83
N LYS A 120 -5.39 23.23 -15.93
CA LYS A 120 -4.41 23.99 -16.71
C LYS A 120 -5.05 25.09 -17.56
N ASN A 121 -6.24 24.85 -18.10
CA ASN A 121 -6.92 25.83 -18.96
C ASN A 121 -7.87 26.77 -18.21
N LYS A 122 -7.82 26.77 -16.87
CA LYS A 122 -8.68 27.57 -15.98
C LYS A 122 -10.18 27.40 -16.30
N ARG A 123 -10.60 26.14 -16.54
CA ARG A 123 -11.95 25.76 -16.97
C ARG A 123 -12.82 25.16 -15.84
N MET A 124 -12.54 25.55 -14.60
CA MET A 124 -13.24 25.03 -13.42
C MET A 124 -14.73 25.39 -13.39
N GLU A 125 -15.16 26.42 -14.12
CA GLU A 125 -16.57 26.80 -14.28
C GLU A 125 -17.41 25.68 -14.91
N LEU A 126 -16.82 24.83 -15.76
CA LEU A 126 -17.50 23.68 -16.35
C LEU A 126 -17.96 22.68 -15.28
N LEU A 127 -17.21 22.55 -14.18
CA LEU A 127 -17.57 21.70 -13.03
C LEU A 127 -18.43 22.45 -12.01
N ASN A 128 -18.07 23.70 -11.72
CA ASN A 128 -18.70 24.48 -10.65
C ASN A 128 -20.14 24.92 -10.99
N SER A 129 -20.45 25.09 -12.28
CA SER A 129 -21.78 25.45 -12.77
C SER A 129 -22.78 24.28 -12.86
N LEU A 130 -22.32 23.03 -12.69
CA LEU A 130 -23.20 21.86 -12.78
C LEU A 130 -24.29 21.88 -11.69
N SER A 131 -25.50 21.44 -12.07
CA SER A 131 -26.54 21.07 -11.10
C SER A 131 -26.02 19.99 -10.15
N GLU A 132 -26.48 19.96 -8.90
CA GLU A 132 -26.01 19.02 -7.88
C GLU A 132 -26.03 17.56 -8.34
N LYS A 133 -27.11 17.10 -8.99
CA LYS A 133 -27.22 15.74 -9.54
C LYS A 133 -26.10 15.42 -10.54
N LYS A 134 -25.85 16.33 -11.49
CA LYS A 134 -24.78 16.18 -12.48
C LYS A 134 -23.39 16.26 -11.84
N ALA A 135 -23.19 17.23 -10.94
CA ALA A 135 -21.95 17.39 -10.21
C ALA A 135 -21.59 16.13 -9.44
N LYS A 136 -22.55 15.51 -8.73
CA LYS A 136 -22.34 14.26 -8.00
C LYS A 136 -21.83 13.14 -8.90
N SER A 137 -22.41 12.95 -10.07
CA SER A 137 -21.99 11.89 -11.00
C SER A 137 -20.64 12.18 -11.66
N VAL A 138 -20.41 13.42 -12.09
CA VAL A 138 -19.14 13.82 -12.73
C VAL A 138 -18.00 13.77 -11.73
N LEU A 139 -18.21 14.29 -10.51
CA LEU A 139 -17.21 14.25 -9.45
C LEU A 139 -16.99 12.85 -8.89
N PHE A 140 -17.98 11.96 -8.96
CA PHE A 140 -17.75 10.54 -8.71
C PHE A 140 -16.68 10.05 -9.68
N PHE A 141 -16.92 10.14 -10.99
CA PHE A 141 -15.95 9.69 -11.97
C PHE A 141 -14.59 10.37 -11.81
N LEU A 142 -14.50 11.69 -11.66
CA LEU A 142 -13.21 12.40 -11.58
C LEU A 142 -12.38 12.13 -10.32
N PHE A 143 -12.99 11.60 -9.27
CA PHE A 143 -12.29 11.23 -8.03
C PHE A 143 -12.21 9.71 -7.84
N ASP A 144 -12.83 8.94 -8.73
CA ASP A 144 -12.77 7.48 -8.73
C ASP A 144 -11.43 7.01 -9.26
N SER A 145 -10.83 6.02 -8.62
CA SER A 145 -9.57 5.39 -9.02
C SER A 145 -9.38 4.10 -8.20
N PRO A 146 -8.34 3.30 -8.46
CA PRO A 146 -8.01 2.16 -7.60
C PRO A 146 -7.65 2.62 -6.18
N HIS A 147 -7.16 3.86 -6.04
CA HIS A 147 -6.77 4.50 -4.79
C HIS A 147 -7.30 5.95 -4.74
N PRO A 148 -8.61 6.16 -4.51
CA PRO A 148 -9.22 7.50 -4.54
C PRO A 148 -8.56 8.45 -3.53
N GLU A 149 -8.19 9.67 -3.96
CA GLU A 149 -7.62 10.70 -3.09
C GLU A 149 -8.51 11.95 -3.03
N MET A 150 -9.04 12.27 -1.84
CA MET A 150 -9.94 13.42 -1.68
C MET A 150 -9.23 14.76 -1.80
N HIS A 151 -7.99 14.88 -1.30
CA HIS A 151 -7.31 16.16 -1.09
C HIS A 151 -6.26 16.48 -2.16
N ASN A 152 -6.61 16.23 -3.42
CA ASN A 152 -5.78 16.59 -4.57
C ASN A 152 -5.99 18.03 -5.05
N GLU A 153 -5.21 18.46 -6.06
CA GLU A 153 -5.29 19.81 -6.64
C GLU A 153 -6.71 20.14 -7.16
N LEU A 154 -7.40 19.17 -7.76
CA LEU A 154 -8.76 19.33 -8.24
C LEU A 154 -9.71 19.75 -7.11
N PHE A 155 -9.66 19.05 -5.97
CA PHE A 155 -10.49 19.36 -4.81
C PHE A 155 -10.30 20.79 -4.32
N LEU A 156 -9.06 21.26 -4.26
CA LEU A 156 -8.74 22.60 -3.78
C LEU A 156 -9.40 23.70 -4.63
N LYS A 157 -9.54 23.47 -5.95
CA LYS A 157 -10.13 24.40 -6.92
C LYS A 157 -11.65 24.34 -7.02
N LEU A 158 -12.31 23.36 -6.41
CA LEU A 158 -13.78 23.27 -6.39
C LEU A 158 -14.43 24.35 -5.52
N ASN A 159 -15.65 24.76 -5.90
CA ASN A 159 -16.48 25.61 -5.04
C ASN A 159 -17.00 24.84 -3.80
N THR A 160 -17.54 25.57 -2.82
CA THR A 160 -18.01 25.00 -1.55
C THR A 160 -19.03 23.89 -1.74
N LYS A 161 -20.00 24.06 -2.64
CA LYS A 161 -21.01 23.05 -2.99
C LYS A 161 -20.35 21.74 -3.45
N ASN A 162 -19.44 21.82 -4.41
CA ASN A 162 -18.78 20.65 -4.97
C ASN A 162 -17.81 20.00 -3.98
N LYS A 163 -17.14 20.78 -3.11
CA LYS A 163 -16.33 20.23 -2.01
C LYS A 163 -17.16 19.38 -1.05
N ILE A 164 -18.39 19.81 -0.72
CA ILE A 164 -19.30 19.02 0.13
C ILE A 164 -19.71 17.73 -0.58
N ILE A 165 -20.01 17.79 -1.88
CA ILE A 165 -20.33 16.60 -2.69
C ILE A 165 -19.18 15.59 -2.64
N VAL A 166 -17.93 16.01 -2.90
CA VAL A 166 -16.77 15.10 -2.87
C VAL A 166 -16.61 14.48 -1.49
N LYS A 167 -16.67 15.27 -0.40
CA LYS A 167 -16.61 14.72 0.97
C LYS A 167 -17.65 13.63 1.21
N ASN A 168 -18.89 13.86 0.76
CA ASN A 168 -19.98 12.87 0.88
C ASN A 168 -19.77 11.63 -0.01
N LEU A 169 -19.12 11.78 -1.17
CA LEU A 169 -18.77 10.66 -2.04
C LEU A 169 -17.73 9.76 -1.38
N PHE A 170 -16.67 10.33 -0.80
CA PHE A 170 -15.66 9.58 -0.04
C PHE A 170 -16.26 8.88 1.19
N ALA A 171 -17.22 9.51 1.87
CA ALA A 171 -17.89 8.87 3.00
C ALA A 171 -18.76 7.65 2.63
N ASN A 172 -19.34 7.62 1.41
CA ASN A 172 -20.44 6.71 1.10
C ASN A 172 -20.28 5.82 -0.15
N ASN A 173 -19.48 6.22 -1.16
CA ASN A 173 -19.54 5.62 -2.51
C ASN A 173 -18.19 5.48 -3.22
N LEU A 174 -17.24 6.39 -3.03
CA LEU A 174 -15.87 6.31 -3.56
C LEU A 174 -14.95 5.63 -2.54
N LYS A 175 -15.45 4.53 -2.00
CA LYS A 175 -14.64 3.60 -1.24
C LYS A 175 -13.89 2.83 -2.29
N GLY A 176 -12.65 3.24 -2.60
CA GLY A 176 -11.73 2.35 -3.30
C GLY A 176 -11.69 1.01 -2.56
N ASP A 177 -11.24 -0.05 -3.21
CA ASP A 177 -11.06 -1.38 -2.59
C ASP A 177 -10.23 -1.34 -1.29
N GLU A 178 -9.59 -0.22 -0.98
CA GLU A 178 -8.97 0.05 0.30
C GLU A 178 -9.92 0.31 1.50
N ASP A 179 -11.19 0.69 1.36
CA ASP A 179 -12.04 0.99 2.54
C ASP A 179 -12.82 -0.23 3.07
N VAL A 180 -12.83 -1.36 2.36
CA VAL A 180 -13.01 -2.65 3.02
C VAL A 180 -11.77 -2.95 3.86
N LYS A 181 -10.58 -2.63 3.34
CA LYS A 181 -9.29 -2.77 4.04
C LYS A 181 -9.23 -1.89 5.28
N TYR A 182 -9.60 -0.61 5.25
CA TYR A 182 -9.45 0.33 6.37
C TYR A 182 -10.53 0.28 7.46
N THR A 183 -11.59 -0.52 7.30
CA THR A 183 -12.40 -0.80 8.48
C THR A 183 -11.53 -1.56 9.47
N ILE A 184 -11.44 -1.07 10.70
CA ILE A 184 -10.72 -1.75 11.78
C ILE A 184 -11.16 -3.24 11.87
N THR A 185 -12.45 -3.50 11.64
CA THR A 185 -13.03 -4.85 11.58
C THR A 185 -12.44 -5.77 10.50
N PHE A 186 -11.96 -5.25 9.37
CA PHE A 186 -11.27 -6.06 8.36
C PHE A 186 -9.93 -6.55 8.89
N TYR A 187 -9.14 -5.66 9.47
CA TYR A 187 -7.84 -6.01 10.03
C TYR A 187 -7.96 -6.92 11.25
N GLU A 188 -8.99 -6.72 12.08
CA GLU A 188 -9.26 -7.59 13.24
C GLU A 188 -9.55 -9.04 12.85
N LYS A 189 -9.95 -9.29 11.59
CA LYS A 189 -10.23 -10.63 11.05
C LYS A 189 -9.10 -11.19 10.19
N ASN A 190 -7.99 -10.46 10.04
CA ASN A 190 -6.92 -10.81 9.13
C ASN A 190 -5.59 -10.98 9.88
N ASP A 191 -5.12 -12.23 9.94
CA ASP A 191 -3.88 -12.63 10.61
C ASP A 191 -2.60 -12.08 9.95
N ASP A 192 -2.71 -11.47 8.76
CA ASP A 192 -1.61 -10.76 8.12
C ASP A 192 -1.27 -9.41 8.78
N TYR A 193 -2.01 -9.00 9.80
CA TYR A 193 -1.82 -7.74 10.51
C TYR A 193 -1.71 -7.92 12.03
N ILE A 194 -0.93 -7.04 12.65
CA ILE A 194 -0.82 -6.88 14.10
C ILE A 194 -1.53 -5.58 14.47
N ILE A 195 -2.45 -5.68 15.42
CA ILE A 195 -3.18 -4.53 15.97
C ILE A 195 -2.64 -4.21 17.36
N LYS A 196 -2.34 -2.94 17.60
CA LYS A 196 -2.01 -2.41 18.92
C LYS A 196 -2.92 -1.24 19.27
N THR A 197 -3.11 -1.04 20.56
CA THR A 197 -3.87 0.07 21.11
C THR A 197 -2.96 0.85 22.05
N LEU A 198 -2.73 2.12 21.71
CA LEU A 198 -1.72 2.98 22.32
C LEU A 198 -2.21 4.43 22.25
N ASP A 199 -1.97 5.27 23.26
CA ASP A 199 -2.11 6.73 23.12
C ASP A 199 -0.84 7.27 22.43
N ILE A 200 -0.94 7.58 21.14
CA ILE A 200 0.19 8.00 20.30
C ILE A 200 0.18 9.49 19.99
N ASN A 201 -0.92 10.20 20.28
CA ASN A 201 -1.04 11.64 20.07
C ASN A 201 -0.95 12.46 21.39
N GLY A 202 -0.97 11.78 22.54
CA GLY A 202 -0.84 12.31 23.89
C GLY A 202 -2.08 13.05 24.38
N ASP A 203 -3.29 12.64 23.95
CA ASP A 203 -4.57 13.19 24.40
C ASP A 203 -5.26 12.36 25.50
N ASP A 204 -4.56 11.35 26.04
CA ASP A 204 -5.04 10.40 27.04
C ASP A 204 -6.24 9.54 26.54
N ILE A 205 -6.50 9.51 25.23
CA ILE A 205 -7.43 8.59 24.55
C ILE A 205 -6.61 7.53 23.82
N LEU A 206 -7.08 6.28 23.87
CA LEU A 206 -6.41 5.19 23.19
C LEU A 206 -6.67 5.21 21.68
N ASP A 207 -5.60 5.18 20.91
CA ASP A 207 -5.61 5.12 19.45
C ASP A 207 -5.45 3.66 18.96
N LYS A 208 -5.80 3.40 17.70
CA LYS A 208 -5.58 2.10 17.05
C LYS A 208 -4.46 2.17 16.02
N LEU A 209 -3.51 1.27 16.17
CA LEU A 209 -2.38 1.08 15.27
C LEU A 209 -2.48 -0.29 14.63
N ILE A 210 -2.32 -0.34 13.31
CA ILE A 210 -2.41 -1.56 12.52
C ILE A 210 -1.14 -1.65 11.68
N SER A 211 -0.38 -2.71 11.84
CA SER A 211 0.85 -2.92 11.09
C SER A 211 0.83 -4.28 10.42
N SER A 212 1.41 -4.42 9.22
CA SER A 212 1.67 -5.74 8.64
C SER A 212 2.42 -6.62 9.65
N ALA A 213 1.99 -7.87 9.77
CA ALA A 213 2.69 -8.89 10.53
C ALA A 213 4.06 -9.20 9.89
N PRO A 214 5.00 -9.81 10.63
CA PRO A 214 6.30 -10.22 10.08
C PRO A 214 6.14 -10.99 8.76
N TYR A 215 6.88 -10.55 7.74
CA TYR A 215 6.86 -11.12 6.38
C TYR A 215 5.54 -10.93 5.60
N LYS A 216 4.62 -10.07 6.06
CA LYS A 216 3.31 -9.82 5.43
C LYS A 216 3.21 -8.42 4.81
N GLY A 217 4.33 -7.91 4.32
CA GLY A 217 4.46 -6.55 3.79
C GLY A 217 4.89 -5.55 4.84
N ASN A 218 4.85 -4.28 4.47
CA ASN A 218 5.41 -3.17 5.25
C ASN A 218 4.38 -2.10 5.62
N GLU A 219 3.09 -2.42 5.65
CA GLU A 219 2.05 -1.42 5.90
C GLU A 219 2.01 -0.99 7.39
N LEU A 220 1.75 0.30 7.63
CA LEU A 220 1.39 0.88 8.93
C LEU A 220 0.22 1.83 8.76
N ILE A 221 -0.81 1.68 9.58
CA ILE A 221 -2.01 2.51 9.56
C ILE A 221 -2.32 2.95 10.97
N LEU A 222 -2.60 4.24 11.13
CA LEU A 222 -2.91 4.86 12.42
C LEU A 222 -4.31 5.45 12.39
N PHE A 223 -5.08 5.17 13.43
CA PHE A 223 -6.39 5.76 13.70
C PHE A 223 -6.37 6.43 15.06
N LEU A 224 -6.74 7.72 15.12
CA LEU A 224 -6.85 8.46 16.38
C LEU A 224 -8.21 8.22 17.02
N GLY A 225 -8.23 7.91 18.31
CA GLY A 225 -9.47 7.83 19.08
C GLY A 225 -10.07 9.21 19.31
N ASP A 226 -11.40 9.31 19.34
CA ASP A 226 -12.12 10.52 19.77
C ASP A 226 -12.96 10.31 21.04
N GLY A 227 -12.79 9.15 21.68
CA GLY A 227 -13.54 8.70 22.86
C GLY A 227 -14.85 7.96 22.55
N LYS A 228 -15.31 7.96 21.30
CA LYS A 228 -16.47 7.19 20.85
C LYS A 228 -16.13 6.22 19.73
N ASP A 229 -15.29 6.66 18.80
CA ASP A 229 -14.87 5.92 17.62
C ASP A 229 -13.42 6.26 17.26
N TYR A 230 -12.99 5.79 16.10
CA TYR A 230 -11.65 5.95 15.56
C TYR A 230 -11.67 6.72 14.24
N ILE A 231 -10.83 7.74 14.14
CA ILE A 231 -10.67 8.58 12.97
C ILE A 231 -9.36 8.22 12.28
N PHE A 232 -9.41 7.86 11.00
CA PHE A 232 -8.21 7.61 10.20
C PHE A 232 -7.24 8.79 10.25
N SER A 233 -5.97 8.51 10.55
CA SER A 233 -4.91 9.50 10.70
C SER A 233 -3.94 9.48 9.51
N ILE A 234 -3.37 8.31 9.22
CA ILE A 234 -2.39 8.11 8.14
C ILE A 234 -2.25 6.62 7.79
N LYS A 235 -1.93 6.34 6.53
CA LYS A 235 -1.29 5.10 6.08
C LYS A 235 0.12 5.41 5.61
N THR A 236 1.07 4.62 6.06
CA THR A 236 2.50 4.75 5.77
C THR A 236 3.16 3.38 5.88
N ILE A 237 4.48 3.34 6.04
CA ILE A 237 5.25 2.10 6.20
C ILE A 237 5.63 1.83 7.66
N ASN A 238 5.77 0.56 8.02
CA ASN A 238 6.28 0.09 9.31
C ASN A 238 7.80 -0.15 9.31
N PHE A 239 8.48 0.17 8.19
CA PHE A 239 9.92 -0.01 7.95
C PHE A 239 10.42 -1.46 7.97
N SER A 240 9.54 -2.46 7.85
CA SER A 240 10.00 -3.80 7.49
C SER A 240 10.37 -3.89 6.01
N GLU A 241 11.28 -4.79 5.69
CA GLU A 241 11.80 -5.01 4.34
C GLU A 241 11.50 -6.44 3.89
N ASP A 242 11.22 -6.64 2.61
CA ASP A 242 11.09 -7.99 2.05
C ASP A 242 12.43 -8.73 2.12
N GLY A 243 12.44 -9.90 2.76
CA GLY A 243 13.67 -10.66 3.05
C GLY A 243 14.67 -9.95 3.98
N GLY A 244 14.27 -8.86 4.64
CA GLY A 244 15.14 -8.02 5.46
C GLY A 244 14.69 -7.87 6.91
N ASN A 245 14.72 -6.65 7.42
CA ASN A 245 14.28 -6.36 8.79
C ASN A 245 12.77 -6.62 8.96
N ILE A 246 12.39 -7.25 10.07
CA ILE A 246 10.98 -7.44 10.46
C ILE A 246 10.64 -6.56 11.66
N VAL A 247 9.40 -6.08 11.75
CA VAL A 247 8.88 -5.45 12.97
C VAL A 247 8.71 -6.50 14.05
N TYR A 248 9.35 -6.31 15.20
CA TYR A 248 9.17 -7.19 16.36
C TYR A 248 8.43 -6.51 17.51
N ASP A 249 8.40 -5.18 17.55
CA ASP A 249 7.64 -4.44 18.56
C ASP A 249 7.28 -3.03 18.08
N ILE A 250 6.17 -2.52 18.62
CA ILE A 250 5.71 -1.13 18.45
C ILE A 250 5.17 -0.65 19.80
N VAL A 251 5.69 0.45 20.31
CA VAL A 251 5.35 0.98 21.64
C VAL A 251 5.21 2.49 21.62
N ASN A 252 4.69 3.08 22.70
CA ASN A 252 4.72 4.53 22.86
C ASN A 252 6.15 5.05 22.83
N ASN A 253 6.33 6.24 22.27
CA ASN A 253 7.64 6.85 22.22
C ASN A 253 8.13 7.12 23.66
N PRO A 254 9.28 6.57 24.08
CA PRO A 254 9.74 6.73 25.46
C PRO A 254 10.19 8.17 25.76
N ASN A 255 10.45 8.98 24.73
CA ASN A 255 10.99 10.33 24.87
C ASN A 255 9.89 11.42 24.82
N THR A 256 8.65 11.06 24.47
CA THR A 256 7.53 12.02 24.37
C THR A 256 6.19 11.31 24.49
N LYS A 257 5.19 11.97 25.08
CA LYS A 257 3.80 11.48 25.06
C LYS A 257 3.17 11.48 23.66
N LYS A 258 3.75 12.24 22.71
CA LYS A 258 3.19 12.44 21.37
C LYS A 258 4.03 11.72 20.32
N GLY A 259 3.89 10.42 20.24
CA GLY A 259 4.57 9.63 19.24
C GLY A 259 4.62 8.14 19.56
N LEU A 260 5.24 7.39 18.65
CA LEU A 260 5.47 5.97 18.80
C LEU A 260 6.90 5.59 18.42
N LEU A 261 7.32 4.43 18.89
CA LEU A 261 8.60 3.80 18.59
C LEU A 261 8.33 2.46 17.90
N ILE A 262 8.80 2.32 16.67
CA ILE A 262 8.80 1.04 15.94
C ILE A 262 10.17 0.41 16.08
N LYS A 263 10.22 -0.88 16.40
CA LYS A 263 11.46 -1.63 16.52
C LYS A 263 11.50 -2.74 15.48
N THR A 264 12.53 -2.72 14.65
CA THR A 264 12.78 -3.77 13.67
C THR A 264 14.07 -4.51 13.96
N LYS A 265 14.16 -5.76 13.50
CA LYS A 265 15.36 -6.58 13.62
C LYS A 265 15.55 -7.45 12.39
N PHE A 266 16.80 -7.78 12.06
CA PHE A 266 17.12 -8.78 11.06
C PHE A 266 17.23 -10.17 11.74
N PRO A 267 16.28 -11.11 11.51
CA PRO A 267 16.18 -12.35 12.29
C PRO A 267 17.43 -13.24 12.29
N ASP A 268 18.22 -13.19 11.21
CA ASP A 268 19.30 -14.14 10.94
C ASP A 268 20.70 -13.50 10.95
N ARG A 269 20.84 -12.21 11.27
CA ARG A 269 22.13 -11.48 11.26
C ARG A 269 22.63 -11.07 12.66
N GLY A 270 22.08 -11.66 13.73
CA GLY A 270 22.44 -11.32 15.11
C GLY A 270 21.91 -9.95 15.54
N PHE A 271 22.70 -9.15 16.26
CA PHE A 271 22.33 -7.82 16.80
C PHE A 271 22.31 -6.74 15.70
N SER A 272 21.35 -6.84 14.79
CA SER A 272 21.05 -5.86 13.73
C SER A 272 19.62 -5.38 13.93
N GLU A 273 19.44 -4.26 14.62
CA GLU A 273 18.13 -3.71 14.97
C GLU A 273 18.06 -2.21 14.66
N ASN A 274 16.85 -1.74 14.37
CA ASN A 274 16.59 -0.32 14.15
C ASN A 274 15.41 0.12 15.02
N ASP A 275 15.61 1.22 15.75
CA ASP A 275 14.59 1.89 16.55
C ASP A 275 14.16 3.19 15.85
N TYR A 276 12.94 3.22 15.30
CA TYR A 276 12.39 4.36 14.56
C TYR A 276 11.56 5.23 15.49
N PHE A 277 12.05 6.43 15.79
CA PHE A 277 11.37 7.38 16.68
C PHE A 277 10.47 8.30 15.87
N ILE A 278 9.16 8.05 15.96
CA ILE A 278 8.13 8.86 15.31
C ILE A 278 7.52 9.80 16.35
N ILE A 279 7.30 11.05 15.95
CA ILE A 279 6.64 12.07 16.77
C ILE A 279 5.39 12.60 16.05
N TYR A 280 4.41 13.03 16.84
CA TYR A 280 3.22 13.73 16.37
C TYR A 280 3.32 15.21 16.69
N GLU A 281 3.58 16.04 15.67
CA GLU A 281 3.68 17.49 15.81
C GLU A 281 2.95 18.21 14.68
N ASN A 282 2.29 19.33 14.99
CA ASN A 282 1.61 20.16 13.98
C ASN A 282 0.67 19.38 13.05
N LYS A 283 -0.03 18.37 13.58
CA LYS A 283 -0.92 17.44 12.85
C LYS A 283 -0.22 16.60 11.77
N ASN A 284 1.08 16.38 11.91
CA ASN A 284 1.88 15.53 11.05
C ASN A 284 2.62 14.47 11.87
N TRP A 285 2.82 13.32 11.25
CA TRP A 285 3.65 12.24 11.76
C TRP A 285 5.04 12.39 11.15
N VAL A 286 6.05 12.55 11.98
CA VAL A 286 7.42 12.80 11.54
C VAL A 286 8.33 11.72 12.11
N LEU A 287 9.06 11.02 11.24
CA LEU A 287 10.20 10.21 11.64
C LEU A 287 11.33 11.15 12.02
N LYS A 288 11.58 11.31 13.32
CA LYS A 288 12.55 12.26 13.84
C LYS A 288 13.98 11.73 13.69
N ASN A 289 14.21 10.50 14.13
CA ASN A 289 15.51 9.86 14.12
C ASN A 289 15.36 8.33 14.09
N ILE A 290 16.42 7.66 13.65
CA ILE A 290 16.58 6.20 13.73
C ILE A 290 17.81 5.92 14.57
N VAL A 291 17.67 5.05 15.57
CA VAL A 291 18.82 4.48 16.27
C VAL A 291 19.14 3.13 15.64
N TYR A 292 20.21 3.09 14.86
CA TYR A 292 20.74 1.86 14.27
C TYR A 292 21.62 1.14 15.29
N LYS A 293 21.34 -0.14 15.52
CA LYS A 293 22.09 -1.01 16.43
C LYS A 293 22.79 -2.10 15.64
N THR A 294 24.10 -2.18 15.82
CA THR A 294 24.93 -3.17 15.12
C THR A 294 26.08 -3.66 16.00
N LEU A 295 26.73 -4.73 15.59
CA LEU A 295 27.88 -5.36 16.26
C LEU A 295 29.09 -5.34 15.31
N THR A 296 30.31 -5.21 15.86
CA THR A 296 31.54 -5.30 15.05
C THR A 296 31.71 -6.66 14.40
N ASP A 297 31.53 -7.72 15.19
CA ASP A 297 31.71 -9.11 14.80
C ASP A 297 30.98 -10.03 15.79
N GLN A 298 31.01 -11.34 15.53
CA GLN A 298 30.42 -12.35 16.42
C GLN A 298 31.40 -12.80 17.54
N SER A 299 32.44 -12.02 17.83
CA SER A 299 33.47 -12.40 18.82
C SER A 299 33.05 -12.05 20.26
N LYS A 300 33.76 -12.64 21.23
CA LYS A 300 33.59 -12.35 22.67
C LYS A 300 33.91 -10.89 23.02
N ASN A 301 34.69 -10.20 22.19
CA ASN A 301 35.08 -8.81 22.38
C ASN A 301 34.29 -7.86 21.47
N ALA A 302 33.19 -8.34 20.86
CA ALA A 302 32.39 -7.54 19.97
C ALA A 302 31.90 -6.26 20.65
N ILE A 303 31.96 -5.17 19.91
CA ILE A 303 31.48 -3.87 20.33
C ILE A 303 30.12 -3.65 19.68
N GLU A 304 29.13 -3.36 20.51
CA GLU A 304 27.82 -2.89 20.07
C GLU A 304 27.90 -1.39 19.77
N TYR A 305 27.42 -1.00 18.60
CA TYR A 305 27.24 0.39 18.19
C TYR A 305 25.77 0.76 18.24
N TYR A 306 25.50 1.94 18.79
CA TYR A 306 24.19 2.58 18.80
C TYR A 306 24.33 3.95 18.12
N CYS A 307 23.94 4.01 16.86
CA CYS A 307 24.08 5.19 16.01
C CYS A 307 22.75 5.92 15.92
N ASP A 308 22.61 7.04 16.64
CA ASP A 308 21.44 7.91 16.54
C ASP A 308 21.57 8.84 15.33
N VAL A 309 20.76 8.59 14.31
CA VAL A 309 20.80 9.30 13.03
C VAL A 309 19.52 10.10 12.86
N PHE A 310 19.67 11.42 12.83
CA PHE A 310 18.58 12.36 12.57
C PHE A 310 18.03 12.20 11.15
N GLN A 311 16.70 12.18 11.00
CA GLN A 311 16.01 11.96 9.73
C GLN A 311 15.11 13.16 9.37
N TYR A 312 14.16 13.48 10.26
CA TYR A 312 13.15 14.53 10.09
C TYR A 312 12.32 14.42 8.79
N ILE A 313 11.70 13.25 8.58
CA ILE A 313 10.91 12.94 7.38
C ILE A 313 9.42 12.92 7.72
N ASN A 314 8.59 13.62 6.97
CA ASN A 314 7.13 13.55 7.12
C ASN A 314 6.61 12.24 6.51
N LEU A 315 5.90 11.45 7.31
CA LEU A 315 5.41 10.12 6.91
C LEU A 315 4.28 10.13 5.89
N LYS A 316 3.76 11.31 5.52
CA LYS A 316 2.83 11.49 4.39
C LYS A 316 3.54 11.58 3.04
N GLU A 317 4.85 11.77 3.04
CA GLU A 317 5.62 11.84 1.80
C GLU A 317 5.69 10.48 1.10
N THR A 318 5.81 10.51 -0.22
CA THR A 318 6.09 9.30 -1.01
C THR A 318 7.59 8.95 -0.98
N ASN A 319 7.89 7.68 -1.27
CA ASN A 319 9.25 7.13 -1.38
C ASN A 319 10.11 7.35 -0.11
N ILE A 320 9.51 7.15 1.07
CA ILE A 320 10.17 7.34 2.39
C ILE A 320 11.47 6.55 2.47
N GLU A 321 11.47 5.29 2.02
CA GLU A 321 12.62 4.38 2.09
C GLU A 321 13.86 4.96 1.39
N SER A 322 13.70 5.60 0.22
CA SER A 322 14.79 6.23 -0.52
C SER A 322 15.36 7.49 0.13
N LYS A 323 14.63 8.08 1.09
CA LYS A 323 15.02 9.32 1.79
C LYS A 323 15.72 9.05 3.12
N LEU A 324 15.69 7.80 3.59
CA LEU A 324 16.31 7.43 4.86
C LEU A 324 17.83 7.64 4.80
N ILE A 325 18.35 8.40 5.75
CA ILE A 325 19.79 8.54 5.95
C ILE A 325 20.26 7.28 6.64
N SER A 326 21.13 6.53 5.97
CA SER A 326 21.67 5.26 6.48
C SER A 326 22.55 5.45 7.72
N ILE A 327 22.79 4.35 8.42
CA ILE A 327 23.84 4.27 9.44
C ILE A 327 25.19 4.79 8.88
N PRO A 328 26.02 5.48 9.69
CA PRO A 328 27.34 5.91 9.24
C PRO A 328 28.22 4.76 8.76
N ASP A 329 29.14 5.08 7.85
CA ASP A 329 30.17 4.17 7.38
C ASP A 329 30.98 3.60 8.55
N GLU A 330 31.42 2.35 8.42
CA GLU A 330 32.07 1.59 9.49
C GLU A 330 33.27 2.32 10.11
N SER A 331 34.06 3.01 9.29
CA SER A 331 35.22 3.79 9.71
C SER A 331 34.89 5.02 10.57
N GLU A 332 33.63 5.50 10.52
CA GLU A 332 33.17 6.67 11.27
C GLU A 332 32.35 6.30 12.51
N ARG A 333 31.88 5.05 12.64
CA ARG A 333 30.98 4.63 13.73
C ARG A 333 31.56 4.84 15.11
N ALA A 334 32.86 4.59 15.30
CA ALA A 334 33.54 4.82 16.57
C ALA A 334 33.53 6.29 17.03
N LYS A 335 33.35 7.24 16.11
CA LYS A 335 33.27 8.68 16.41
C LYS A 335 31.83 9.17 16.54
N LYS A 336 30.91 8.61 15.76
CA LYS A 336 29.53 9.11 15.63
C LYS A 336 28.51 8.31 16.46
N CYS A 337 28.86 7.12 16.95
CA CYS A 337 27.95 6.22 17.63
C CYS A 337 28.40 5.95 19.07
N ILE A 338 27.44 5.63 19.93
CA ILE A 338 27.71 5.17 21.30
C ILE A 338 28.15 3.71 21.24
N THR A 339 29.19 3.35 21.99
CA THR A 339 29.73 1.98 22.06
C THR A 339 29.43 1.30 23.39
N ARG A 340 29.18 0.00 23.35
CA ARG A 340 29.06 -0.89 24.53
C ARG A 340 29.80 -2.20 24.26
N LYS A 341 30.33 -2.84 25.31
CA LYS A 341 30.83 -4.23 25.18
C LYS A 341 29.64 -5.16 25.07
N SER A 342 29.63 -6.05 24.08
CA SER A 342 28.58 -7.06 23.96
C SER A 342 28.70 -8.13 25.05
N ASN A 343 27.57 -8.64 25.52
CA ASN A 343 27.49 -9.80 26.41
C ASN A 343 27.13 -11.08 25.62
N LEU A 344 27.75 -11.29 24.45
CA LEU A 344 27.53 -12.50 23.66
C LEU A 344 28.05 -13.74 24.43
N GLN A 345 27.14 -14.51 25.02
CA GLN A 345 27.43 -15.83 25.60
C GLN A 345 27.55 -16.84 24.47
N LYS A 346 28.67 -17.56 24.41
CA LYS A 346 28.84 -18.68 23.48
C LYS A 346 28.27 -19.94 24.10
N TYR A 347 27.67 -20.76 23.24
CA TYR A 347 27.13 -22.05 23.63
C TYR A 347 27.78 -23.14 22.79
N SER A 348 28.18 -24.22 23.44
CA SER A 348 28.77 -25.40 22.80
C SER A 348 28.05 -26.67 23.24
N ILE A 349 27.98 -27.66 22.33
CA ILE A 349 27.40 -28.96 22.67
C ILE A 349 28.39 -29.76 23.53
N VAL A 350 27.90 -30.33 24.62
CA VAL A 350 28.64 -31.25 25.46
C VAL A 350 27.77 -32.46 25.76
N ASP A 351 28.13 -33.60 25.16
CA ASP A 351 27.49 -34.88 25.41
C ASP A 351 28.55 -35.96 25.63
N SER A 352 28.32 -36.85 26.61
CA SER A 352 29.17 -38.01 26.90
C SER A 352 29.22 -38.99 25.74
N ASP A 353 28.15 -39.03 24.94
CA ASP A 353 28.01 -39.91 23.78
C ASP A 353 28.80 -39.41 22.56
N GLY A 354 29.48 -38.25 22.68
CA GLY A 354 30.26 -37.61 21.61
C GLY A 354 29.41 -36.79 20.63
N TYR A 355 28.09 -36.86 20.72
CA TYR A 355 27.16 -36.03 19.95
C TYR A 355 25.81 -35.92 20.68
N THR A 356 25.01 -34.93 20.31
CA THR A 356 23.61 -34.82 20.69
C THR A 356 22.70 -34.77 19.47
N ASN A 357 21.40 -35.03 19.65
CA ASN A 357 20.41 -34.98 18.56
C ASN A 357 19.68 -33.64 18.57
N LEU A 358 19.68 -32.95 17.44
CA LEU A 358 18.79 -31.82 17.15
C LEU A 358 17.41 -32.37 16.80
N ARG A 359 16.39 -32.01 17.58
CA ARG A 359 15.03 -32.55 17.42
C ARG A 359 14.04 -31.52 16.90
N LYS A 360 13.01 -31.96 16.19
CA LYS A 360 11.97 -31.08 15.65
C LYS A 360 11.06 -30.47 16.72
N GLU A 361 10.78 -31.22 17.78
CA GLU A 361 9.92 -30.81 18.90
C GLU A 361 10.62 -31.02 20.26
N LYS A 362 10.05 -30.44 21.32
CA LYS A 362 10.57 -30.43 22.70
C LYS A 362 10.41 -31.76 23.44
N ASN A 363 10.74 -32.89 22.82
CA ASN A 363 10.66 -34.22 23.43
C ASN A 363 11.68 -35.21 22.83
N SER A 364 12.03 -36.26 23.60
CA SER A 364 13.06 -37.23 23.23
C SER A 364 12.64 -38.24 22.15
N SER A 365 11.35 -38.36 21.85
CA SER A 365 10.79 -39.21 20.79
C SER A 365 10.67 -38.51 19.44
N SER A 366 10.84 -37.18 19.41
CA SER A 366 10.67 -36.37 18.21
C SER A 366 11.68 -36.75 17.12
N GLU A 367 11.26 -36.53 15.87
CA GLU A 367 12.09 -36.58 14.66
C GLU A 367 13.46 -35.91 14.89
N ILE A 368 14.52 -36.63 14.51
CA ILE A 368 15.91 -36.16 14.58
C ILE A 368 16.24 -35.45 13.27
N LEU A 369 16.51 -34.15 13.35
CA LEU A 369 16.84 -33.29 12.21
C LEU A 369 18.33 -33.35 11.85
N GLN A 370 19.20 -33.54 12.85
CA GLN A 370 20.66 -33.59 12.73
C GLN A 370 21.30 -34.18 13.99
N LYS A 371 22.48 -34.80 13.84
CA LYS A 371 23.41 -35.07 14.96
C LYS A 371 24.44 -33.94 15.06
N ILE A 372 24.59 -33.36 16.24
CA ILE A 372 25.54 -32.27 16.51
C ILE A 372 26.67 -32.82 17.37
N ILE A 373 27.90 -32.73 16.88
CA ILE A 373 29.08 -33.32 17.54
C ILE A 373 29.42 -32.51 18.81
N THR A 374 29.87 -33.20 19.86
CA THR A 374 30.40 -32.53 21.08
C THR A 374 31.53 -31.57 20.71
N GLY A 375 31.52 -30.37 21.28
CA GLY A 375 32.42 -29.26 20.97
C GLY A 375 31.94 -28.35 19.83
N SER A 376 30.90 -28.73 19.07
CA SER A 376 30.29 -27.83 18.09
C SER A 376 29.60 -26.66 18.78
N GLU A 377 29.90 -25.44 18.34
CA GLU A 377 29.17 -24.25 18.78
C GLU A 377 27.77 -24.22 18.18
N VAL A 378 26.81 -23.72 18.96
CA VAL A 378 25.41 -23.53 18.57
C VAL A 378 24.95 -22.14 18.98
N GLU A 379 24.01 -21.57 18.22
CA GLU A 379 23.31 -20.35 18.61
C GLU A 379 22.05 -20.72 19.38
N VAL A 380 21.89 -20.20 20.61
CA VAL A 380 20.67 -20.44 21.41
C VAL A 380 19.65 -19.35 21.10
N LEU A 381 18.59 -19.73 20.39
CA LEU A 381 17.50 -18.85 19.97
C LEU A 381 16.42 -18.70 21.05
N SER A 382 16.24 -19.72 21.91
CA SER A 382 15.36 -19.67 23.09
C SER A 382 15.82 -20.69 24.13
N ASN A 383 15.87 -20.29 25.40
CA ASN A 383 16.31 -21.12 26.53
C ASN A 383 15.21 -21.39 27.57
N SER A 384 13.94 -21.41 27.15
CA SER A 384 12.80 -21.63 28.04
C SER A 384 12.55 -23.13 28.32
N GLY A 385 12.58 -23.51 29.60
CA GLY A 385 12.35 -24.89 30.04
C GLY A 385 13.55 -25.82 29.81
N ASP A 386 13.27 -27.12 29.69
CA ASP A 386 14.31 -28.15 29.59
C ASP A 386 14.84 -28.38 28.17
N TRP A 387 14.10 -27.91 27.15
CA TRP A 387 14.45 -28.04 25.74
C TRP A 387 14.69 -26.66 25.14
N TRP A 388 15.95 -26.39 24.82
CA TRP A 388 16.37 -25.12 24.25
C TRP A 388 16.28 -25.19 22.74
N PHE A 389 15.76 -24.12 22.13
CA PHE A 389 15.72 -23.96 20.68
C PHE A 389 17.05 -23.37 20.22
N VAL A 390 17.73 -24.08 19.33
CA VAL A 390 19.08 -23.76 18.88
C VAL A 390 19.17 -23.81 17.36
N GLN A 391 20.18 -23.11 16.82
CA GLN A 391 20.59 -23.17 15.44
C GLN A 391 22.03 -23.68 15.34
N THR A 392 22.27 -24.65 14.47
CA THR A 392 23.62 -25.18 14.20
C THR A 392 24.39 -24.26 13.24
N LYS A 393 25.71 -24.46 13.12
CA LYS A 393 26.54 -23.74 12.13
C LYS A 393 26.07 -23.98 10.69
N GLU A 394 25.47 -25.13 10.42
CA GLU A 394 24.89 -25.47 9.12
C GLU A 394 23.51 -24.84 8.88
N GLY A 395 23.02 -24.03 9.82
CA GLY A 395 21.75 -23.30 9.72
C GLY A 395 20.51 -24.11 10.09
N LYS A 396 20.65 -25.37 10.54
CA LYS A 396 19.49 -26.17 10.96
C LYS A 396 19.00 -25.74 12.34
N ARG A 397 17.69 -25.59 12.48
CA ARG A 397 17.00 -25.19 13.72
C ARG A 397 16.25 -26.35 14.35
N GLY A 398 16.28 -26.43 15.67
CA GLY A 398 15.58 -27.46 16.41
C GLY A 398 15.85 -27.38 17.90
N TYR A 399 15.43 -28.41 18.63
CA TYR A 399 15.49 -28.47 20.08
C TYR A 399 16.58 -29.43 20.56
N VAL A 400 17.34 -28.98 21.55
CA VAL A 400 18.35 -29.77 22.27
C VAL A 400 18.07 -29.67 23.77
N PHE A 401 18.26 -30.76 24.50
CA PHE A 401 18.04 -30.77 25.95
C PHE A 401 19.12 -29.94 26.65
N LYS A 402 18.73 -29.07 27.58
CA LYS A 402 19.61 -28.04 28.17
C LYS A 402 20.93 -28.57 28.74
N THR A 403 20.92 -29.78 29.30
CA THR A 403 22.13 -30.38 29.91
C THR A 403 23.20 -30.74 28.88
N LYS A 404 22.86 -30.71 27.59
CA LYS A 404 23.78 -30.98 26.48
C LYS A 404 24.39 -29.70 25.91
N ILE A 405 24.09 -28.55 26.51
CA ILE A 405 24.55 -27.24 26.08
C ILE A 405 25.36 -26.63 27.23
N LYS A 406 26.60 -26.26 26.95
CA LYS A 406 27.49 -25.56 27.88
C LYS A 406 27.55 -24.08 27.50
N VAL A 407 27.57 -23.20 28.50
CA VAL A 407 27.83 -21.77 28.34
C VAL A 407 29.33 -21.51 28.55
N ASP A 408 29.95 -20.77 27.64
CA ASP A 408 31.41 -20.49 27.61
C ASP A 408 31.78 -19.03 27.93
#